data_AF-A0A932X4Z3-F1
#
_entry.id   AF-A0A932X4Z3-F1
#
_cell.length_a   1.000
_cell.length_b   1.000
_cell.length_c   1.000
_cell.angle_alpha   90.00
_cell.angle_beta   90.00
_cell.angle_gamma   90.00
#
_symmetry.space_group_name_H-M   'P 1'
#
loop_
_entity.id
_entity.type
_entity.pdbx_description
1 polymer ?
#
loop_
_entity_poly.entity_id
_entity_poly.type
_entity_poly.pdbx_seq_one_letter_code
_entity_poly.pdbx_strand_id
1 'polypeptide(L)'
;MSDKLAWLDKDKATPVDVGMTRADRPDWSPDGKSIVFFGNKALPGLTGPARATASFDLWLMPADCDQLPGGCAANVTLLMSDVRNHTSVRWSPDGKWLVLSADPQGKSEGIWLRNMETGKLVQVLKGDYRHANWSPDGRRLVALGPAPGKTKIELYDNSSALYVIDVSLVVGR
;
A
#
# COMPACT_ATOMS: atom_id res chain seq x y z
N MET A 1 -17.59 -2.59 -9.55
CA MET A 1 -16.88 -3.50 -8.62
C MET A 1 -16.52 -2.74 -7.36
N SER A 2 -16.83 -3.25 -6.17
CA SER A 2 -16.31 -2.76 -4.88
C SER A 2 -15.17 -3.67 -4.46
N ASP A 3 -13.95 -3.16 -4.33
CA ASP A 3 -12.83 -3.99 -3.86
C ASP A 3 -13.05 -4.32 -2.39
N LYS A 4 -12.96 -5.60 -2.04
CA LYS A 4 -13.20 -6.10 -0.69
C LYS A 4 -12.10 -7.10 -0.36
N LEU A 5 -11.80 -7.23 0.93
CA LEU A 5 -10.93 -8.28 1.43
C LEU A 5 -11.72 -9.58 1.58
N ALA A 6 -11.04 -10.70 1.36
CA ALA A 6 -11.54 -12.03 1.59
C ALA A 6 -10.38 -12.94 1.99
N TRP A 7 -10.66 -13.87 2.90
CA TRP A 7 -9.80 -15.02 3.11
C TRP A 7 -10.01 -15.98 1.95
N LEU A 8 -8.91 -16.40 1.31
CA LEU A 8 -8.95 -17.36 0.22
C LEU A 8 -8.36 -18.67 0.70
N ASP A 9 -9.15 -19.73 0.65
CA ASP A 9 -8.67 -21.09 0.60
C ASP A 9 -8.73 -21.61 -0.86
N LYS A 10 -8.31 -22.85 -1.11
CA LYS A 10 -8.21 -23.41 -2.46
C LYS A 10 -9.52 -23.30 -3.26
N ASP A 11 -10.67 -23.45 -2.59
CA ASP A 11 -11.97 -23.66 -3.24
C ASP A 11 -13.01 -22.60 -2.83
N LYS A 12 -12.68 -21.73 -1.87
CA LYS A 12 -13.62 -20.77 -1.29
C LYS A 12 -12.94 -19.45 -0.92
N ALA A 13 -13.63 -18.37 -1.28
CA ALA A 13 -13.37 -17.03 -0.77
C ALA A 13 -14.40 -16.70 0.33
N THR A 14 -13.93 -16.35 1.52
CA THR A 14 -14.76 -15.90 2.64
C THR A 14 -14.57 -14.39 2.82
N PRO A 15 -15.58 -13.55 2.55
CA PRO A 15 -15.46 -12.10 2.69
C PRO A 15 -15.08 -11.68 4.11
N VAL A 16 -14.24 -10.67 4.22
CA VAL A 16 -13.84 -10.05 5.50
C VAL A 16 -14.46 -8.67 5.59
N ASP A 17 -15.30 -8.43 6.59
CA ASP A 17 -15.85 -7.10 6.85
C ASP A 17 -14.90 -6.27 7.71
N VAL A 18 -14.22 -5.32 7.05
CA VAL A 18 -13.34 -4.34 7.69
C VAL A 18 -14.01 -2.99 7.92
N GLY A 19 -15.34 -2.90 7.76
CA GLY A 19 -16.09 -1.66 7.98
C GLY A 19 -15.79 -0.57 6.94
N MET A 20 -15.39 -0.96 5.73
CA MET A 20 -15.02 -0.03 4.66
C MET A 20 -15.74 -0.34 3.36
N THR A 21 -16.04 0.72 2.60
CA THR A 21 -16.72 0.60 1.30
C THR A 21 -15.81 -0.04 0.25
N ARG A 22 -14.50 0.23 0.33
CA ARG A 22 -13.44 -0.41 -0.44
C ARG A 22 -12.27 -0.76 0.46
N ALA A 23 -11.62 -1.89 0.17
CA ALA A 23 -10.37 -2.30 0.76
C ALA A 23 -9.54 -3.06 -0.28
N ASP A 24 -8.28 -2.67 -0.48
CA ASP A 24 -7.43 -3.23 -1.52
C ASP A 24 -5.93 -3.27 -1.17
N ARG A 25 -5.16 -3.91 -2.05
CA ARG A 25 -3.70 -4.09 -1.99
C ARG A 25 -3.18 -4.55 -0.62
N PRO A 26 -3.77 -5.60 -0.02
CA PRO A 26 -3.31 -6.07 1.27
C PRO A 26 -1.87 -6.60 1.20
N ASP A 27 -1.19 -6.58 2.34
CA ASP A 27 0.07 -7.28 2.56
C ASP A 27 0.19 -7.77 4.00
N TRP A 28 0.71 -8.97 4.17
CA TRP A 28 0.94 -9.56 5.48
C TRP A 28 2.16 -8.93 6.15
N SER A 29 2.06 -8.68 7.46
CA SER A 29 3.25 -8.41 8.25
C SER A 29 4.19 -9.63 8.23
N PRO A 30 5.52 -9.45 8.35
CA PRO A 30 6.46 -10.57 8.25
C PRO A 30 6.29 -11.62 9.34
N ASP A 31 5.74 -11.23 10.48
CA ASP A 31 5.41 -12.12 11.60
C ASP A 31 4.04 -12.81 11.47
N GLY A 32 3.28 -12.50 10.42
CA GLY A 32 1.96 -13.06 10.16
C GLY A 32 0.87 -12.60 11.12
N LYS A 33 1.08 -11.56 11.94
CA LYS A 33 0.10 -11.13 12.96
C LYS A 33 -0.84 -10.04 12.47
N SER A 34 -0.46 -9.31 11.44
CA SER A 34 -1.21 -8.16 10.95
C SER A 34 -1.27 -8.14 9.43
N ILE A 35 -2.27 -7.44 8.89
CA ILE A 35 -2.39 -7.16 7.47
C ILE A 35 -2.54 -5.65 7.30
N VAL A 36 -1.68 -5.08 6.46
CA VAL A 36 -1.81 -3.68 6.02
C VAL A 36 -2.60 -3.65 4.72
N PHE A 37 -3.45 -2.64 4.53
CA PHE A 37 -4.22 -2.46 3.30
C PHE A 37 -4.61 -1.00 3.12
N PHE A 38 -4.99 -0.61 1.90
CA PHE A 38 -5.66 0.67 1.69
C PHE A 38 -7.15 0.48 1.79
N GLY A 39 -7.84 1.40 2.46
CA GLY A 39 -9.29 1.35 2.57
C GLY A 39 -9.94 2.70 2.68
N ASN A 40 -11.24 2.74 2.41
CA ASN A 40 -12.01 3.98 2.41
C ASN A 40 -13.40 3.79 3.06
N LYS A 41 -13.66 4.58 4.12
CA LYS A 41 -14.94 4.61 4.85
C LYS A 41 -16.00 5.53 4.20
N ALA A 42 -15.58 6.57 3.48
CA ALA A 42 -16.38 7.74 3.13
C ALA A 42 -16.90 7.76 1.67
N LEU A 43 -16.97 6.62 0.97
CA LEU A 43 -17.49 6.57 -0.41
C LEU A 43 -18.86 5.91 -0.62
N PRO A 44 -19.89 6.07 0.24
CA PRO A 44 -21.24 5.84 -0.23
C PRO A 44 -21.60 6.90 -1.28
N GLY A 45 -21.78 6.52 -2.55
CA GLY A 45 -22.47 7.35 -3.55
C GLY A 45 -21.61 8.13 -4.56
N LEU A 46 -20.28 8.13 -4.49
CA LEU A 46 -19.47 8.72 -5.57
C LEU A 46 -19.52 7.85 -6.84
N THR A 47 -19.87 8.48 -7.96
CA THR A 47 -19.91 7.86 -9.28
C THR A 47 -18.95 8.58 -10.24
N GLY A 48 -18.59 7.91 -11.33
CA GLY A 48 -17.77 8.51 -12.39
C GLY A 48 -16.37 8.94 -11.93
N PRO A 49 -15.81 10.03 -12.49
CA PRO A 49 -14.42 10.47 -12.24
C PRO A 49 -14.08 10.74 -10.78
N ALA A 50 -15.05 11.23 -9.99
CA ALA A 50 -14.87 11.54 -8.57
C ALA A 50 -14.47 10.30 -7.74
N ARG A 51 -14.88 9.10 -8.19
CA ARG A 51 -14.48 7.83 -7.58
C ARG A 51 -13.02 7.47 -7.88
N ALA A 52 -12.51 7.84 -9.06
CA ALA A 52 -11.14 7.55 -9.47
C ALA A 52 -10.12 8.44 -8.74
N THR A 53 -10.54 9.64 -8.33
CA THR A 53 -9.69 10.61 -7.62
C THR A 53 -9.90 10.59 -6.10
N ALA A 54 -10.76 9.72 -5.58
CA ALA A 54 -11.00 9.61 -4.15
C ALA A 54 -9.74 9.12 -3.44
N SER A 55 -9.34 9.82 -2.39
CA SER A 55 -8.24 9.38 -1.52
C SER A 55 -8.64 8.11 -0.75
N PHE A 56 -7.65 7.30 -0.44
CA PHE A 56 -7.77 6.18 0.49
C PHE A 56 -7.05 6.53 1.78
N ASP A 57 -7.22 5.70 2.78
CA ASP A 57 -6.43 5.72 3.98
C ASP A 57 -5.65 4.40 4.08
N LEU A 58 -4.51 4.41 4.75
CA LEU A 58 -3.72 3.22 5.04
C LEU A 58 -4.15 2.66 6.40
N TRP A 59 -4.59 1.42 6.42
CA TRP A 59 -5.11 0.73 7.60
C TRP A 59 -4.29 -0.51 7.92
N LEU A 60 -4.35 -0.89 9.19
CA LEU A 60 -3.80 -2.13 9.74
C LEU A 60 -4.94 -2.92 10.40
N MET A 61 -4.95 -4.24 10.24
CA MET A 61 -5.84 -5.12 11.00
C MET A 61 -5.06 -6.31 11.57
N PRO A 62 -5.43 -6.84 12.74
CA PRO A 62 -4.98 -8.16 13.20
C PRO A 62 -5.40 -9.24 12.21
N ALA A 63 -4.55 -10.24 12.01
CA ALA A 63 -4.84 -11.37 11.13
C ALA A 63 -5.89 -12.33 11.70
N ASP A 64 -6.01 -12.39 13.02
CA ASP A 64 -6.97 -13.20 13.77
C ASP A 64 -8.23 -12.41 14.13
N CYS A 65 -8.52 -11.32 13.42
CA CYS A 65 -9.57 -10.38 13.77
C CYS A 65 -10.99 -10.98 13.81
N ASP A 66 -11.24 -12.10 13.13
CA ASP A 66 -12.50 -12.84 13.21
C ASP A 66 -12.75 -13.46 14.59
N GLN A 67 -11.69 -13.65 15.39
CA GLN A 67 -11.77 -14.18 16.75
C GLN A 67 -11.85 -13.07 17.82
N LEU A 68 -11.69 -11.80 17.42
CA LEU A 68 -11.70 -10.67 18.34
C LEU A 68 -13.13 -10.16 18.58
N PRO A 69 -13.43 -9.62 19.77
CA PRO A 69 -14.72 -8.97 20.03
C PRO A 69 -15.02 -7.89 18.99
N GLY A 70 -16.20 -7.95 18.38
CA GLY A 70 -16.63 -7.01 17.33
C GLY A 70 -16.05 -7.30 15.93
N GLY A 71 -15.25 -8.37 15.77
CA GLY A 71 -14.71 -8.80 14.48
C GLY A 71 -13.72 -7.81 13.86
N CYS A 72 -13.43 -8.00 12.58
CA CYS A 72 -12.43 -7.20 11.87
C CYS A 72 -12.76 -5.71 11.79
N ALA A 73 -14.02 -5.34 11.53
CA ALA A 73 -14.45 -3.95 11.46
C ALA A 73 -14.18 -3.14 12.75
N ALA A 74 -14.26 -3.78 13.92
CA ALA A 74 -13.99 -3.14 15.20
C ALA A 74 -12.49 -3.06 15.55
N ASN A 75 -11.64 -3.82 14.86
CA ASN A 75 -10.23 -4.01 15.21
C ASN A 75 -9.26 -3.45 14.14
N VAL A 76 -9.71 -2.53 13.28
CA VAL A 76 -8.84 -1.81 12.33
C VAL A 76 -8.21 -0.56 12.95
N THR A 77 -6.92 -0.33 12.65
CA THR A 77 -6.15 0.85 13.09
C THR A 77 -5.78 1.72 11.89
N LEU A 78 -6.02 3.02 11.99
CA LEU A 78 -5.60 3.99 10.98
C LEU A 78 -4.09 4.26 11.11
N LEU A 79 -3.32 3.99 10.08
CA LEU A 79 -1.88 4.27 10.03
C LEU A 79 -1.55 5.62 9.40
N MET A 80 -2.31 6.01 8.37
CA MET A 80 -2.10 7.26 7.63
C MET A 80 -3.36 7.61 6.84
N SER A 81 -3.78 8.86 6.91
CA SER A 81 -4.88 9.37 6.09
C SER A 81 -4.41 9.99 4.77
N ASP A 82 -5.34 10.13 3.83
CA ASP A 82 -5.17 10.84 2.57
C ASP A 82 -4.03 10.29 1.70
N VAL A 83 -4.13 9.02 1.34
CA VAL A 83 -3.26 8.34 0.40
C VAL A 83 -3.91 8.32 -0.97
N ARG A 84 -3.29 9.01 -1.93
CA ARG A 84 -3.78 9.12 -3.30
C ARG A 84 -2.92 8.29 -4.23
N ASN A 85 -3.47 7.94 -5.40
CA ASN A 85 -2.76 7.26 -6.48
C ASN A 85 -1.95 6.02 -6.03
N HIS A 86 -2.48 5.26 -5.06
CA HIS A 86 -1.78 4.11 -4.50
C HIS A 86 -1.79 2.93 -5.46
N THR A 87 -0.63 2.28 -5.62
CA THR A 87 -0.44 1.11 -6.50
C THR A 87 0.02 -0.14 -5.75
N SER A 88 0.66 0.02 -4.59
CA SER A 88 1.07 -1.08 -3.71
C SER A 88 1.49 -0.57 -2.32
N VAL A 89 1.35 -1.45 -1.33
CA VAL A 89 2.02 -1.37 -0.03
C VAL A 89 2.70 -2.71 0.26
N ARG A 90 3.93 -2.69 0.77
CA ARG A 90 4.66 -3.91 1.19
C ARG A 90 5.42 -3.70 2.49
N TRP A 91 5.40 -4.70 3.36
CA TRP A 91 6.24 -4.72 4.56
C TRP A 91 7.70 -4.96 4.22
N SER A 92 8.60 -4.29 4.97
CA SER A 92 9.99 -4.70 5.03
C SER A 92 10.10 -6.04 5.77
N PRO A 93 11.08 -6.90 5.44
CA PRO A 93 11.26 -8.19 6.10
C PRO A 93 11.48 -8.09 7.62
N ASP A 94 12.01 -6.97 8.11
CA ASP A 94 12.23 -6.71 9.53
C ASP A 94 11.01 -6.12 10.26
N GLY A 95 9.92 -5.84 9.54
CA GLY A 95 8.69 -5.28 10.10
C GLY A 95 8.78 -3.80 10.50
N LYS A 96 9.91 -3.11 10.28
CA LYS A 96 10.09 -1.72 10.74
C LYS A 96 9.55 -0.69 9.75
N TRP A 97 9.41 -1.06 8.49
CA TRP A 97 9.06 -0.15 7.42
C TRP A 97 7.95 -0.71 6.53
N LEU A 98 7.16 0.19 5.98
CA LEU A 98 6.34 -0.07 4.81
C LEU A 98 6.94 0.66 3.62
N VAL A 99 6.98 0.01 2.46
CA VAL A 99 7.14 0.70 1.19
C VAL A 99 5.78 0.93 0.55
N LEU A 100 5.57 2.14 0.05
CA LEU A 100 4.35 2.60 -0.58
C LEU A 100 4.68 3.11 -1.98
N SER A 101 3.89 2.74 -2.96
CA SER A 101 3.87 3.41 -4.27
C SER A 101 2.62 4.25 -4.34
N ALA A 102 2.72 5.55 -4.00
CA ALA A 102 1.55 6.42 -3.77
C ALA A 102 1.93 7.91 -3.79
N ASP A 103 0.91 8.76 -3.66
CA ASP A 103 1.01 10.17 -3.24
C ASP A 103 0.42 10.31 -1.82
N PRO A 104 1.25 10.14 -0.77
CA PRO A 104 0.78 10.28 0.61
C PRO A 104 0.62 11.75 0.98
N GLN A 105 -0.55 12.10 1.50
CA GLN A 105 -0.89 13.43 2.03
C GLN A 105 -0.69 14.56 1.01
N GLY A 106 -0.88 14.26 -0.29
CA GLY A 106 -0.72 15.21 -1.39
C GLY A 106 0.70 15.77 -1.55
N LYS A 107 1.73 15.06 -1.06
CA LYS A 107 3.12 15.51 -1.13
C LYS A 107 3.71 15.37 -2.53
N SER A 108 3.65 14.17 -3.09
CA SER A 108 3.99 13.84 -4.48
C SER A 108 3.93 12.33 -4.72
N GLU A 109 3.56 11.96 -5.95
CA GLU A 109 3.66 10.58 -6.44
C GLU A 109 5.11 10.05 -6.36
N GLY A 110 5.25 8.80 -5.93
CA GLY A 110 6.53 8.11 -5.93
C GLY A 110 6.60 6.88 -5.05
N ILE A 111 7.83 6.46 -4.77
CA ILE A 111 8.13 5.42 -3.79
C ILE A 111 8.45 6.08 -2.46
N TRP A 112 7.70 5.69 -1.43
CA TRP A 112 7.81 6.22 -0.08
C TRP A 112 8.04 5.10 0.92
N LEU A 113 8.80 5.40 1.96
CA LEU A 113 8.93 4.57 3.15
C LEU A 113 8.15 5.19 4.30
N ARG A 114 7.38 4.38 5.02
CA ARG A 114 6.75 4.75 6.29
C ARG A 114 7.36 3.93 7.42
N ASN A 115 7.91 4.59 8.42
CA ASN A 115 8.36 3.91 9.64
C ASN A 115 7.16 3.46 10.45
N MET A 116 7.13 2.20 10.89
CA MET A 116 5.96 1.64 11.57
C MET A 116 5.80 2.11 13.01
N GLU A 117 6.90 2.45 13.68
CA GLU A 117 6.90 2.94 15.06
C GLU A 117 6.57 4.43 15.13
N THR A 118 7.25 5.25 14.33
CA THR A 118 7.18 6.71 14.41
C THR A 118 6.19 7.34 13.43
N GLY A 119 5.73 6.59 12.42
CA GLY A 119 4.92 7.12 11.32
C GLY A 119 5.69 8.02 10.35
N LYS A 120 7.01 8.20 10.54
CA LYS A 120 7.85 9.05 9.68
C LYS A 120 7.78 8.58 8.22
N LEU A 121 7.56 9.53 7.31
CA LEU A 121 7.59 9.30 5.86
C LEU A 121 8.91 9.77 5.26
N VAL A 122 9.48 8.96 4.37
CA VAL A 122 10.69 9.31 3.61
C VAL A 122 10.47 8.99 2.14
N GLN A 123 10.68 9.96 1.25
CA GLN A 123 10.58 9.74 -0.19
C GLN A 123 11.89 9.13 -0.70
N VAL A 124 11.80 7.98 -1.36
CA VAL A 124 12.94 7.29 -1.95
C VAL A 124 13.08 7.63 -3.43
N LEU A 125 11.96 7.64 -4.14
CA LEU A 125 11.88 8.06 -5.54
C LEU A 125 10.68 8.97 -5.74
N LYS A 126 10.86 10.02 -6.54
CA LYS A 126 9.79 10.93 -6.95
C LYS A 126 9.43 10.67 -8.42
N GLY A 127 8.15 10.61 -8.74
CA GLY A 127 7.65 10.38 -10.09
C GLY A 127 6.76 9.14 -10.19
N ASP A 128 6.47 8.70 -11.41
CA ASP A 128 5.54 7.61 -11.67
C ASP A 128 6.20 6.22 -11.51
N TYR A 129 6.67 5.93 -10.30
CA TYR A 129 7.21 4.64 -9.92
C TYR A 129 6.18 3.82 -9.14
N ARG A 130 6.08 2.52 -9.45
CA ARG A 130 5.00 1.64 -9.01
C ARG A 130 5.50 0.27 -8.57
N HIS A 131 4.65 -0.45 -7.83
CA HIS A 131 4.83 -1.86 -7.48
C HIS A 131 6.16 -2.16 -6.78
N ALA A 132 6.59 -1.28 -5.87
CA ALA A 132 7.83 -1.48 -5.16
C ALA A 132 7.79 -2.69 -4.21
N ASN A 133 8.88 -3.45 -4.14
CA ASN A 133 9.02 -4.60 -3.25
C ASN A 133 10.43 -4.67 -2.65
N TRP A 134 10.54 -5.23 -1.45
CA TRP A 134 11.80 -5.38 -0.72
C TRP A 134 12.58 -6.58 -1.20
N SER A 135 13.91 -6.45 -1.18
CA SER A 135 14.77 -7.62 -1.16
C SER A 135 14.59 -8.37 0.17
N PRO A 136 14.79 -9.71 0.19
CA PRO A 136 14.63 -10.51 1.42
C PRO A 136 15.53 -10.07 2.58
N ASP A 137 16.69 -9.46 2.28
CA ASP A 137 17.61 -8.92 3.27
C ASP A 137 17.23 -7.52 3.79
N GLY A 138 16.16 -6.92 3.26
CA GLY A 138 15.67 -5.60 3.63
C GLY A 138 16.56 -4.44 3.19
N ARG A 139 17.61 -4.67 2.39
CA ARG A 139 18.59 -3.63 2.02
C ARG A 139 18.24 -2.88 0.74
N ARG A 140 17.40 -3.46 -0.11
CA ARG A 140 17.09 -2.92 -1.43
C ARG A 140 15.61 -2.96 -1.70
N LEU A 141 15.19 -2.12 -2.64
CA LEU A 141 13.89 -2.19 -3.27
C LEU A 141 14.06 -2.49 -4.76
N VAL A 142 13.09 -3.19 -5.33
CA VAL A 142 12.82 -3.20 -6.77
C VAL A 142 11.56 -2.37 -7.02
N ALA A 143 11.53 -1.60 -8.10
CA ALA A 143 10.35 -0.83 -8.51
C ALA A 143 10.22 -0.78 -10.04
N LEU A 144 9.00 -0.65 -10.53
CA LEU A 144 8.71 -0.38 -11.93
C LEU A 144 8.61 1.13 -12.15
N GLY A 145 9.14 1.63 -13.25
CA GLY A 145 9.04 3.06 -13.61
C GLY A 145 9.20 3.30 -15.11
N PRO A 146 9.21 4.58 -15.53
CA PRO A 146 9.48 4.97 -16.91
C PRO A 146 10.81 4.40 -17.38
N ALA A 147 10.89 3.96 -18.64
CA ALA A 147 12.20 3.71 -19.23
C ALA A 147 13.06 4.99 -19.20
N PRO A 148 14.39 4.89 -19.10
CA PRO A 148 15.27 6.05 -19.10
C PRO A 148 14.99 6.98 -20.29
N GLY A 149 14.84 8.29 -20.01
CA GLY A 149 14.53 9.29 -21.03
C GLY A 149 13.06 9.35 -21.47
N LYS A 150 12.17 8.54 -20.87
CA LYS A 150 10.73 8.55 -21.14
C LYS A 150 9.93 9.31 -20.08
N THR A 151 8.84 9.92 -20.51
CA THR A 151 7.89 10.66 -19.66
C THR A 151 6.71 9.79 -19.23
N LYS A 152 5.87 10.31 -18.32
CA LYS A 152 4.64 9.65 -17.84
C LYS A 152 3.65 9.30 -18.96
N ILE A 153 3.62 10.06 -20.05
CA ILE A 153 2.70 9.82 -21.18
C ILE A 153 3.15 8.58 -21.98
N GLU A 154 4.46 8.36 -22.10
CA GLU A 154 5.05 7.26 -22.86
C GLU A 154 5.06 5.92 -22.10
N LEU A 155 4.78 5.94 -20.80
CA LEU A 155 4.57 4.73 -19.99
C LEU A 155 3.37 3.89 -20.46
N TYR A 156 2.35 4.54 -21.05
CA TYR A 156 1.19 3.84 -21.61
C TYR A 156 1.51 3.13 -22.94
N ASP A 157 2.72 3.31 -23.48
CA ASP A 157 3.23 2.69 -24.71
C ASP A 157 4.14 1.47 -24.41
N ASN A 158 3.86 0.73 -23.34
CA ASN A 158 4.59 -0.48 -22.90
C ASN A 158 6.09 -0.32 -22.60
N SER A 159 6.62 0.90 -22.48
CA SER A 159 8.05 1.14 -22.22
C SER A 159 8.33 1.38 -20.72
N SER A 160 8.40 0.28 -19.94
CA SER A 160 8.75 0.30 -18.52
C SER A 160 10.14 -0.28 -18.25
N ALA A 161 10.80 0.19 -17.20
CA ALA A 161 12.06 -0.37 -16.70
C ALA A 161 11.95 -0.81 -15.23
N LEU A 162 12.79 -1.77 -14.86
CA LEU A 162 12.99 -2.19 -13.47
C LEU A 162 14.17 -1.41 -12.87
N TYR A 163 13.94 -0.86 -11.68
CA TYR A 163 14.93 -0.12 -10.91
C TYR A 163 15.25 -0.87 -9.63
N VAL A 164 16.55 -1.04 -9.34
CA VAL A 164 17.04 -1.54 -8.05
C VAL A 164 17.55 -0.35 -7.26
N ILE A 165 17.06 -0.19 -6.03
CA ILE A 165 17.34 0.97 -5.18
C ILE A 165 17.98 0.48 -3.89
N ASP A 166 19.14 1.02 -3.53
CA ASP A 166 19.73 0.81 -2.20
C ASP A 166 19.09 1.78 -1.21
N VAL A 167 18.33 1.25 -0.26
CA VAL A 167 17.59 2.06 0.71
C VAL A 167 18.38 2.31 1.99
N SER A 168 19.52 1.65 2.19
CA SER A 168 20.35 1.86 3.40
C SER A 168 20.83 3.31 3.54
N LEU A 169 20.92 4.04 2.43
CA LEU A 169 21.29 5.45 2.37
C LEU A 169 20.18 6.39 2.85
N VAL A 170 18.94 5.91 2.93
CA VAL A 170 17.73 6.73 3.18
C VAL A 170 17.18 6.52 4.58
N VAL A 171 17.28 5.28 5.11
CA VAL A 171 16.73 4.93 6.42
C VAL A 171 17.70 5.02 7.59
N GLY A 172 19.01 5.19 7.34
CA GLY A 172 20.02 5.13 8.41
C GLY A 172 20.10 3.73 9.05
N ARG A 173 21.19 3.42 9.73
CA ARG A 173 21.26 2.24 10.61
C ARG A 173 20.97 2.63 12.04
#